data_AF-A0A433JX54-F1
#
_entry.id   AF-A0A433JX54-F1
#
_cell.length_a   1.000
_cell.length_b   1.000
_cell.length_c   1.000
_cell.angle_alpha   90.00
_cell.angle_beta   90.00
_cell.angle_gamma   90.00
#
_symmetry.space_group_name_H-M   'P 1'
#
loop_
_entity.id
_entity.type
_entity.pdbx_description
1 polymer ?
#
loop_
_entity_poly.entity_id
_entity_poly.type
_entity_poly.pdbx_seq_one_letter_code
_entity_poly.pdbx_strand_id
1 'polypeptide(L)'
;MYFNEQQVLCAIDINRPNNPIILATSDPNVLNRVLDSSPEERFTYFDQIHITGTDISQEESTHALVLVDDKTGLQEFLQGSMRLRQLELQQSMEIIVPERMNNITLDELYFQFKSNDETAVFRDTPSAAKGQMRNHIRRHFLSLIQDLPSEEAEKKALLMKHFRPFFEDTSSLDLFALYGKLNKNQAIEKILGGYKEQLQQLWQKCLLAAELQAHQQDIAHLSTKLEQIINKALPFCLAEYESNEDFFALEVEVQKEVEKEVEMENLALDESYDSELIPCSTRNWPVYVDYNHYFTDNYYSLMLRTVNFKLPYF
;
A
#
# COMPACT_ATOMS: atom_id res chain seq x y z
N MET A 1 -4.02 -6.42 -22.69
CA MET A 1 -3.29 -5.20 -22.29
C MET A 1 -3.00 -5.30 -20.80
N TYR A 2 -1.82 -4.87 -20.38
CA TYR A 2 -1.34 -4.96 -19.00
C TYR A 2 -0.22 -3.93 -18.77
N PHE A 3 0.11 -3.65 -17.52
CA PHE A 3 1.29 -2.85 -17.18
C PHE A 3 2.48 -3.76 -16.90
N ASN A 4 3.66 -3.39 -17.42
CA ASN A 4 4.90 -4.12 -17.14
C ASN A 4 5.57 -3.63 -15.85
N GLU A 5 6.68 -4.26 -15.48
CA GLU A 5 7.49 -3.90 -14.29
C GLU A 5 7.93 -2.43 -14.28
N GLN A 6 8.08 -1.81 -15.45
CA GLN A 6 8.44 -0.39 -15.59
C GLN A 6 7.22 0.55 -15.55
N GLN A 7 6.04 0.04 -15.16
CA GLN A 7 4.79 0.81 -15.07
C GLN A 7 4.32 1.37 -16.42
N VAL A 8 4.68 0.70 -17.52
CA VAL A 8 4.31 1.11 -18.87
C VAL A 8 3.22 0.19 -19.42
N LEU A 9 2.15 0.80 -19.94
CA LEU A 9 1.07 0.07 -20.60
C LEU A 9 1.60 -0.65 -21.85
N CYS A 10 1.37 -1.96 -21.88
CA CYS A 10 1.76 -2.87 -22.93
C CYS A 10 0.57 -3.71 -23.42
N ALA A 11 0.71 -4.27 -24.63
CA ALA A 11 -0.20 -5.28 -25.15
C ALA A 11 0.57 -6.52 -25.61
N ILE A 12 -0.09 -7.67 -25.55
CA ILE A 12 0.42 -8.93 -26.08
C ILE A 12 -0.55 -9.37 -27.17
N ASP A 13 -0.04 -9.57 -28.38
CA ASP A 13 -0.78 -10.25 -29.44
C ASP A 13 -0.74 -11.75 -29.13
N ILE A 14 -1.91 -12.39 -29.09
CA ILE A 14 -2.07 -13.82 -28.81
C ILE A 14 -1.27 -14.68 -29.79
N ASN A 15 -1.09 -14.21 -31.03
CA ASN A 15 -0.32 -14.89 -32.06
C ASN A 15 1.19 -14.67 -31.92
N ARG A 16 1.62 -13.70 -31.09
CA ARG A 16 3.02 -13.29 -30.91
C ARG A 16 3.33 -13.00 -29.43
N PRO A 17 3.17 -13.99 -28.52
CA PRO A 17 3.22 -13.76 -27.08
C PRO A 17 4.58 -13.24 -26.58
N ASN A 18 5.66 -13.55 -27.29
CA ASN A 18 7.03 -13.18 -26.89
C ASN A 18 7.43 -11.75 -27.30
N ASN A 19 6.57 -11.03 -28.02
CA ASN A 19 6.86 -9.69 -28.54
C ASN A 19 5.83 -8.68 -28.02
N PRO A 20 5.94 -8.23 -26.75
CA PRO A 20 5.03 -7.25 -26.20
C PRO A 20 5.16 -5.91 -26.94
N ILE A 21 4.01 -5.30 -27.23
CA ILE A 21 3.88 -4.00 -27.88
C ILE A 21 3.80 -2.94 -26.78
N ILE A 22 4.77 -2.02 -26.75
CA ILE A 22 4.81 -0.91 -25.79
C ILE A 22 3.90 0.20 -26.30
N LEU A 23 2.90 0.59 -25.50
CA LEU A 23 1.90 1.59 -25.89
C LEU A 23 2.22 2.97 -25.30
N ALA A 24 2.65 3.03 -24.04
CA ALA A 24 2.98 4.26 -23.31
C ALA A 24 1.88 5.36 -23.31
N THR A 25 0.66 5.03 -23.71
CA THR A 25 -0.51 5.92 -23.74
C THR A 25 -1.78 5.11 -23.56
N SER A 26 -2.82 5.73 -23.00
CA SER A 26 -4.15 5.15 -22.90
C SER A 26 -5.17 5.81 -23.84
N ASP A 27 -4.71 6.68 -24.77
CA ASP A 27 -5.58 7.32 -25.76
C ASP A 27 -6.22 6.28 -26.70
N PRO A 28 -7.56 6.15 -26.74
CA PRO A 28 -8.24 5.14 -27.54
C PRO A 28 -7.90 5.19 -29.04
N ASN A 29 -7.70 6.39 -29.61
CA ASN A 29 -7.38 6.53 -31.02
C ASN A 29 -5.98 6.01 -31.32
N VAL A 30 -5.03 6.25 -30.43
CA VAL A 30 -3.67 5.75 -30.57
C VAL A 30 -3.64 4.25 -30.37
N LEU A 31 -4.37 3.72 -29.36
CA LEU A 31 -4.49 2.29 -29.12
C LEU A 31 -5.07 1.56 -30.32
N ASN A 32 -6.19 2.03 -30.87
CA ASN A 32 -6.82 1.43 -32.05
C ASN A 32 -5.89 1.41 -33.26
N ARG A 33 -5.12 2.48 -33.47
CA ARG A 33 -4.16 2.55 -34.57
C ARG A 33 -2.95 1.63 -34.38
N VAL A 34 -2.42 1.52 -33.16
CA VAL A 34 -1.20 0.74 -32.88
C VAL A 34 -1.50 -0.76 -32.78
N LEU A 35 -2.64 -1.10 -32.18
CA LEU A 35 -3.04 -2.50 -31.95
C LEU A 35 -3.84 -3.09 -33.11
N ASP A 36 -4.30 -2.27 -34.05
CA ASP A 36 -5.16 -2.69 -35.17
C ASP A 36 -6.33 -3.58 -34.72
N SER A 37 -6.95 -3.19 -33.60
CA SER A 37 -8.07 -3.89 -32.95
C SER A 37 -9.10 -2.90 -32.43
N SER A 38 -10.33 -3.33 -32.25
CA SER A 38 -11.36 -2.58 -31.50
C SER A 38 -11.34 -2.95 -30.00
N PRO A 39 -11.99 -2.15 -29.12
CA PRO A 39 -12.08 -2.49 -27.70
C PRO A 39 -12.68 -3.87 -27.39
N GLU A 40 -13.63 -4.36 -28.19
CA GLU A 40 -14.27 -5.68 -28.00
C GLU A 40 -13.33 -6.87 -28.25
N GLU A 41 -12.23 -6.65 -28.99
CA GLU A 41 -11.24 -7.68 -29.30
C GLU A 41 -10.12 -7.74 -28.25
N ARG A 42 -10.24 -6.97 -27.17
CA ARG A 42 -9.17 -6.78 -26.19
C ARG A 42 -9.56 -7.34 -24.84
N PHE A 43 -8.60 -8.03 -24.24
CA PHE A 43 -8.61 -8.31 -22.81
C PHE A 43 -7.74 -7.28 -22.09
N THR A 44 -8.22 -6.72 -20.98
CA THR A 44 -7.45 -5.78 -20.14
C THR A 44 -7.27 -6.37 -18.75
N TYR A 45 -6.02 -6.38 -18.28
CA TYR A 45 -5.66 -6.79 -16.93
C TYR A 45 -5.20 -5.57 -16.13
N PHE A 46 -5.75 -5.41 -14.94
CA PHE A 46 -5.32 -4.43 -13.94
C PHE A 46 -4.87 -5.19 -12.70
N ASP A 47 -3.64 -4.95 -12.26
CA ASP A 47 -3.25 -5.29 -10.89
C ASP A 47 -3.61 -4.13 -9.95
N GLN A 48 -3.51 -4.38 -8.64
CA GLN A 48 -3.85 -3.42 -7.59
C GLN A 48 -3.04 -2.12 -7.62
N ILE A 49 -1.80 -2.12 -8.13
CA ILE A 49 -0.97 -0.92 -8.19
C ILE A 49 -1.46 0.00 -9.33
N HIS A 50 -1.96 -0.60 -10.40
CA HIS A 50 -2.36 0.10 -11.62
C HIS A 50 -3.88 0.38 -11.72
N ILE A 51 -4.67 0.04 -10.69
CA ILE A 51 -6.08 0.45 -10.61
C ILE A 51 -6.27 1.94 -10.30
N THR A 52 -5.21 2.74 -10.12
CA THR A 52 -5.29 4.19 -9.89
C THR A 52 -4.76 4.97 -11.09
N GLY A 53 -5.47 6.04 -11.50
CA GLY A 53 -4.97 7.00 -12.50
C GLY A 53 -5.03 6.55 -13.97
N THR A 54 -5.25 5.27 -14.27
CA THR A 54 -5.28 4.78 -15.66
C THR A 54 -6.69 4.71 -16.25
N ASP A 55 -6.89 5.36 -17.40
CA ASP A 55 -8.14 5.33 -18.15
C ASP A 55 -8.01 4.54 -19.45
N ILE A 56 -8.36 3.26 -19.43
CA ILE A 56 -8.45 2.42 -20.63
C ILE A 56 -9.92 2.22 -20.96
N SER A 57 -10.37 2.78 -22.08
CA SER A 57 -11.74 2.58 -22.56
C SER A 57 -12.03 1.10 -22.78
N GLN A 58 -13.06 0.61 -22.10
CA GLN A 58 -13.63 -0.72 -22.28
C GLN A 58 -14.86 -0.62 -23.18
N GLU A 59 -15.28 -1.75 -23.76
CA GLU A 59 -16.51 -1.84 -24.55
C GLU A 59 -17.76 -1.75 -23.66
N GLU A 60 -18.90 -1.32 -24.20
CA GLU A 60 -20.12 -1.03 -23.44
C GLU A 60 -20.72 -2.27 -22.74
N SER A 61 -20.56 -3.45 -23.32
CA SER A 61 -20.99 -4.75 -22.79
C SER A 61 -19.88 -5.54 -22.06
N THR A 62 -18.76 -4.89 -21.73
CA THR A 62 -17.63 -5.53 -21.05
C THR A 62 -18.05 -6.23 -19.76
N HIS A 63 -17.55 -7.45 -19.58
CA HIS A 63 -17.67 -8.20 -18.35
C HIS A 63 -16.32 -8.27 -17.64
N ALA A 64 -16.25 -7.87 -16.37
CA ALA A 64 -15.02 -7.96 -15.57
C ALA A 64 -15.06 -9.10 -14.55
N LEU A 65 -13.90 -9.71 -14.33
CA LEU A 65 -13.63 -10.58 -13.20
C LEU A 65 -12.82 -9.79 -12.18
N VAL A 66 -13.35 -9.62 -10.97
CA VAL A 66 -12.72 -8.87 -9.88
C VAL A 66 -12.32 -9.84 -8.79
N LEU A 67 -11.02 -10.04 -8.63
CA LEU A 67 -10.44 -10.89 -7.60
C LEU A 67 -10.34 -10.08 -6.30
N VAL A 68 -10.91 -10.61 -5.23
CA VAL A 68 -10.88 -9.99 -3.89
C VAL A 68 -10.68 -11.07 -2.84
N ASP A 69 -10.12 -10.70 -1.71
CA ASP A 69 -9.87 -11.59 -0.57
C ASP A 69 -10.34 -10.97 0.75
N ASP A 70 -10.03 -11.64 1.86
CA ASP A 70 -10.41 -11.22 3.21
C ASP A 70 -9.64 -9.98 3.69
N LYS A 71 -8.59 -9.57 2.97
CA LYS A 71 -7.76 -8.40 3.26
C LYS A 71 -8.11 -7.18 2.41
N THR A 72 -8.80 -7.38 1.30
CA THR A 72 -9.17 -6.33 0.35
C THR A 72 -9.96 -5.22 1.05
N GLY A 73 -9.53 -3.98 0.84
CA GLY A 73 -10.21 -2.79 1.34
C GLY A 73 -11.39 -2.36 0.47
N LEU A 74 -12.33 -1.60 1.02
CA LEU A 74 -13.48 -1.08 0.26
C LEU A 74 -13.02 -0.08 -0.80
N GLN A 75 -12.10 0.81 -0.45
CA GLN A 75 -11.54 1.76 -1.40
C GLN A 75 -10.85 1.05 -2.58
N GLU A 76 -10.09 -0.01 -2.32
CA GLU A 76 -9.38 -0.77 -3.34
C GLU A 76 -10.35 -1.49 -4.28
N PHE A 77 -11.35 -2.18 -3.70
CA PHE A 77 -12.42 -2.81 -4.46
C PHE A 77 -13.16 -1.80 -5.36
N LEU A 78 -13.53 -0.64 -4.82
CA LEU A 78 -14.22 0.41 -5.58
C LEU A 78 -13.33 0.97 -6.69
N GLN A 79 -12.05 1.26 -6.41
CA GLN A 79 -11.14 1.79 -7.42
C GLN A 79 -10.91 0.83 -8.59
N GLY A 80 -10.83 -0.48 -8.32
CA GLY A 80 -10.76 -1.52 -9.33
C GLY A 80 -12.05 -1.65 -10.11
N SER A 81 -13.18 -1.78 -9.41
CA SER A 81 -14.51 -1.98 -10.03
C SER A 81 -14.94 -0.79 -10.87
N MET A 82 -14.68 0.44 -10.42
CA MET A 82 -15.01 1.67 -11.16
C MET A 82 -14.15 1.89 -12.42
N ARG A 83 -13.19 1.00 -12.73
CA ARG A 83 -12.57 0.97 -14.06
C ARG A 83 -13.58 0.57 -15.15
N LEU A 84 -14.59 -0.20 -14.76
CA LEU A 84 -15.83 -0.29 -15.53
C LEU A 84 -16.66 0.98 -15.27
N ARG A 85 -16.47 1.98 -16.13
CA ARG A 85 -17.13 3.30 -16.00
C ARG A 85 -18.62 3.30 -16.29
N GLN A 86 -19.13 2.22 -16.88
CA GLN A 86 -20.51 2.10 -17.34
C GLN A 86 -21.19 0.91 -16.67
N LEU A 87 -20.87 0.65 -15.40
CA LEU A 87 -21.52 -0.37 -14.57
C LEU A 87 -23.03 -0.12 -14.44
N GLU A 88 -23.49 1.13 -14.50
CA GLU A 88 -24.92 1.44 -14.54
C GLU A 88 -25.60 1.11 -15.89
N LEU A 89 -24.84 0.78 -16.93
CA LEU A 89 -25.34 0.48 -18.28
C LEU A 89 -25.32 -1.03 -18.58
N GLN A 90 -24.51 -1.45 -19.55
CA GLN A 90 -24.44 -2.83 -20.02
C GLN A 90 -23.20 -3.57 -19.50
N GLN A 91 -22.29 -2.89 -18.79
CA GLN A 91 -21.15 -3.55 -18.17
C GLN A 91 -21.60 -4.37 -16.98
N SER A 92 -20.89 -5.47 -16.74
CA SER A 92 -21.16 -6.37 -15.63
C SER A 92 -19.85 -6.82 -14.98
N MET A 93 -19.96 -7.31 -13.75
CA MET A 93 -18.79 -7.83 -13.04
C MET A 93 -19.15 -9.05 -12.21
N GLU A 94 -18.19 -9.97 -12.11
CA GLU A 94 -18.20 -11.08 -11.18
C GLU A 94 -17.11 -10.88 -10.14
N ILE A 95 -17.48 -11.08 -8.88
CA ILE A 95 -16.55 -11.02 -7.76
C ILE A 95 -16.09 -12.45 -7.47
N ILE A 96 -14.78 -12.67 -7.59
CA ILE A 96 -14.14 -13.95 -7.32
C ILE A 96 -13.47 -13.87 -5.96
N VAL A 97 -13.86 -14.76 -5.06
CA VAL A 97 -13.31 -14.87 -3.70
C VAL A 97 -12.56 -16.19 -3.52
N PRO A 98 -11.53 -16.25 -2.65
CA PRO A 98 -10.90 -17.48 -2.21
C PRO A 98 -11.90 -18.48 -1.62
N GLU A 99 -11.60 -19.78 -1.73
CA GLU A 99 -12.45 -20.85 -1.18
C GLU A 99 -12.66 -20.71 0.33
N ARG A 100 -11.68 -20.16 1.05
CA ARG A 100 -11.77 -19.87 2.50
C ARG A 100 -12.88 -18.88 2.86
N MET A 101 -13.33 -18.07 1.90
CA MET A 101 -14.46 -17.13 2.04
C MET A 101 -15.76 -17.70 1.45
N ASN A 102 -15.84 -19.01 1.22
CA ASN A 102 -17.03 -19.63 0.63
C ASN A 102 -18.30 -19.30 1.41
N ASN A 103 -19.39 -19.12 0.66
CA ASN A 103 -20.73 -18.76 1.15
C ASN A 103 -20.87 -17.34 1.74
N ILE A 104 -19.83 -16.50 1.63
CA ILE A 104 -19.98 -15.09 1.97
C ILE A 104 -20.95 -14.42 1.00
N THR A 105 -21.86 -13.62 1.55
CA THR A 105 -22.79 -12.80 0.77
C THR A 105 -22.15 -11.48 0.36
N LEU A 106 -22.74 -10.79 -0.62
CA LEU A 106 -22.26 -9.47 -1.04
C LEU A 106 -22.31 -8.44 0.09
N ASP A 107 -23.36 -8.48 0.92
CA ASP A 107 -23.51 -7.57 2.06
C ASP A 107 -22.41 -7.82 3.10
N GLU A 108 -22.10 -9.10 3.38
CA GLU A 108 -21.00 -9.48 4.28
C GLU A 108 -19.64 -9.07 3.72
N LEU A 109 -19.40 -9.23 2.42
CA LEU A 109 -18.19 -8.70 1.76
C LEU A 109 -18.08 -7.19 1.92
N TYR A 110 -19.15 -6.45 1.69
CA TYR A 110 -19.17 -5.00 1.87
C TYR A 110 -18.81 -4.59 3.30
N PHE A 111 -19.39 -5.25 4.31
CA PHE A 111 -19.05 -4.97 5.71
C PHE A 111 -17.60 -5.34 6.03
N GLN A 112 -17.10 -6.46 5.50
CA GLN A 112 -15.71 -6.88 5.68
C GLN A 112 -14.75 -5.85 5.07
N PHE A 113 -14.96 -5.42 3.83
CA PHE A 113 -14.15 -4.43 3.15
C PHE A 113 -14.12 -3.09 3.90
N LYS A 114 -15.28 -2.66 4.40
CA LYS A 114 -15.37 -1.45 5.23
C LYS A 114 -14.59 -1.60 6.53
N SER A 115 -14.71 -2.74 7.20
CA SER A 115 -13.97 -3.05 8.43
C SER A 115 -12.45 -3.09 8.18
N ASN A 116 -12.02 -3.57 7.02
CA ASN A 116 -10.61 -3.59 6.61
C ASN A 116 -10.07 -2.16 6.46
N ASP A 117 -10.79 -1.28 5.75
CA ASP A 117 -10.40 0.14 5.62
C ASP A 117 -10.34 0.84 6.98
N GLU A 118 -11.34 0.63 7.83
CA GLU A 118 -11.35 1.19 9.19
C GLU A 118 -10.13 0.70 9.98
N THR A 119 -9.86 -0.61 9.95
CA THR A 119 -8.70 -1.23 10.61
C THR A 119 -7.38 -0.70 10.08
N ALA A 120 -7.25 -0.50 8.76
CA ALA A 120 -6.07 0.08 8.13
C ALA A 120 -5.79 1.50 8.65
N VAL A 121 -6.83 2.33 8.81
CA VAL A 121 -6.71 3.66 9.42
C VAL A 121 -6.16 3.55 10.84
N PHE A 122 -6.72 2.65 11.67
CA PHE A 122 -6.20 2.44 13.03
C PHE A 122 -4.72 2.02 13.02
N ARG A 123 -4.33 1.11 12.12
CA ARG A 123 -2.94 0.64 11.96
C ARG A 123 -1.97 1.75 11.55
N ASP A 124 -2.43 2.70 10.76
CA ASP A 124 -1.61 3.82 10.27
C ASP A 124 -1.46 4.97 11.26
N THR A 125 -2.41 5.13 12.19
CA THR A 125 -2.42 6.25 13.16
C THR A 125 -1.13 6.39 13.98
N PRO A 126 -0.53 5.32 14.54
CA PRO A 126 0.73 5.44 15.28
C PRO A 126 1.86 6.03 14.44
N SER A 127 2.00 5.60 13.20
CA SER A 127 3.02 6.11 12.26
C SER A 127 2.75 7.57 11.92
N ALA A 128 1.50 7.95 11.69
CA ALA A 128 1.12 9.34 11.49
C ALA A 128 1.44 10.21 12.72
N ALA A 129 1.17 9.73 13.93
CA ALA A 129 1.47 10.42 15.18
C ALA A 129 2.99 10.61 15.36
N LYS A 130 3.79 9.57 15.09
CA LYS A 130 5.26 9.65 15.06
C LYS A 130 5.75 10.70 14.07
N GLY A 131 5.21 10.69 12.85
CA GLY A 131 5.51 11.70 11.83
C GLY A 131 5.18 13.13 12.27
N GLN A 132 4.02 13.34 12.91
CA GLN A 132 3.64 14.65 13.46
C GLN A 132 4.59 15.12 14.57
N MET A 133 4.97 14.22 15.49
CA MET A 133 5.93 14.51 16.56
C MET A 133 7.29 14.91 16.01
N ARG A 134 7.83 14.15 15.05
CA ARG A 134 9.10 14.45 14.39
C ARG A 134 9.04 15.78 13.63
N ASN A 135 7.97 16.02 12.88
CA ASN A 135 7.80 17.25 12.11
C ASN A 135 7.68 18.48 13.02
N HIS A 136 7.11 18.34 14.22
CA HIS A 136 7.07 19.42 15.21
C HIS A 136 8.48 19.86 15.64
N ILE A 137 9.35 18.91 15.97
CA ILE A 137 10.75 19.19 16.32
C ILE A 137 11.52 19.74 15.12
N ARG A 138 11.33 19.14 13.93
CA ARG A 138 11.95 19.59 12.68
C ARG A 138 11.65 21.06 12.39
N ARG A 139 10.39 21.48 12.54
CA ARG A 139 9.96 22.88 12.36
C ARG A 139 10.61 23.82 13.37
N HIS A 140 10.76 23.38 14.62
CA HIS A 140 11.44 24.16 15.64
C HIS A 140 12.91 24.44 15.25
N PHE A 141 13.65 23.41 14.84
CA PHE A 141 15.03 23.58 14.36
C PHE A 141 15.16 24.39 13.07
N LEU A 142 14.22 24.25 12.12
CA LEU A 142 14.19 25.11 10.95
C LEU A 142 14.01 26.58 11.32
N SER A 143 13.13 26.87 12.28
CA SER A 143 12.90 28.24 12.75
C SER A 143 14.20 28.82 13.34
N LEU A 144 14.90 28.06 14.21
CA LEU A 144 16.19 28.49 14.76
C LEU A 144 17.24 28.81 13.69
N ILE A 145 17.29 28.04 12.60
CA ILE A 145 18.21 28.29 11.48
C ILE A 145 17.75 29.51 10.67
N GLN A 146 16.45 29.65 10.41
CA GLN A 146 15.89 30.72 9.58
C GLN A 146 15.94 32.09 10.27
N ASP A 147 15.75 32.14 11.59
CA ASP A 147 15.75 33.36 12.40
C ASP A 147 17.13 34.02 12.48
N LEU A 148 18.21 33.31 12.17
CA LEU A 148 19.53 33.91 12.05
C LEU A 148 19.62 34.85 10.83
N PRO A 149 20.34 35.98 10.91
CA PRO A 149 20.57 36.85 9.77
C PRO A 149 21.26 36.12 8.60
N SER A 150 20.99 36.53 7.37
CA SER A 150 21.63 35.95 6.17
C SER A 150 23.14 36.13 6.13
N GLU A 151 23.66 37.12 6.86
CA GLU A 151 25.09 37.39 7.03
C GLU A 151 25.80 36.31 7.85
N GLU A 152 25.06 35.55 8.68
CA GLU A 152 25.57 34.44 9.49
C GLU A 152 25.44 33.08 8.77
N ALA A 153 25.70 33.06 7.45
CA ALA A 153 25.54 31.87 6.61
C ALA A 153 26.36 30.65 7.10
N GLU A 154 27.59 30.87 7.57
CA GLU A 154 28.45 29.80 8.10
C GLU A 154 27.84 29.14 9.35
N LYS A 155 27.24 29.94 10.23
CA LYS A 155 26.58 29.46 11.45
C LYS A 155 25.29 28.70 11.12
N LYS A 156 24.53 29.15 10.11
CA LYS A 156 23.37 28.39 9.58
C LYS A 156 23.79 27.02 9.06
N ALA A 157 24.89 26.94 8.31
CA ALA A 157 25.42 25.68 7.80
C ALA A 157 25.88 24.76 8.94
N LEU A 158 26.51 25.31 9.97
CA LEU A 158 26.92 24.56 11.16
C LEU A 158 25.71 23.99 11.91
N LEU A 159 24.68 24.80 12.18
CA LEU A 159 23.44 24.34 12.83
C LEU A 159 22.73 23.27 12.00
N MET A 160 22.67 23.43 10.68
CA MET A 160 22.11 22.40 9.78
C MET A 160 22.85 21.07 9.94
N LYS A 161 24.18 21.10 10.06
CA LYS A 161 24.99 19.89 10.29
C LYS A 161 24.70 19.26 11.67
N HIS A 162 24.50 20.05 12.71
CA HIS A 162 24.16 19.54 14.04
C HIS A 162 22.75 18.94 14.11
N PHE A 163 21.80 19.51 13.36
CA PHE A 163 20.39 19.10 13.35
C PHE A 163 20.06 18.07 12.25
N ARG A 164 21.07 17.65 11.48
CA ARG A 164 21.00 16.66 10.40
C ARG A 164 20.13 15.43 10.71
N PRO A 165 20.16 14.82 11.92
CA PRO A 165 19.31 13.68 12.23
C PRO A 165 17.80 13.93 12.06
N PHE A 166 17.32 15.18 12.13
CA PHE A 166 15.90 15.49 11.95
C PHE A 166 15.53 15.87 10.50
N PHE A 167 16.52 16.06 9.64
CA PHE A 167 16.34 16.49 8.25
C PHE A 167 16.62 15.39 7.24
N GLU A 168 17.45 14.41 7.62
CA GLU A 168 17.82 13.31 6.75
C GLU A 168 17.29 12.00 7.30
N ASP A 169 16.72 11.20 6.41
CA ASP A 169 16.39 9.80 6.67
C ASP A 169 17.64 8.97 6.37
N THR A 170 18.19 8.37 7.42
CA THR A 170 19.31 7.43 7.27
C THR A 170 18.73 6.02 7.34
N SER A 171 18.55 5.37 6.19
CA SER A 171 18.08 3.98 6.17
C SER A 171 19.13 3.07 6.80
N SER A 172 18.74 2.33 7.84
CA SER A 172 19.51 1.24 8.41
C SER A 172 19.59 0.11 7.39
N LEU A 173 20.80 -0.25 6.98
CA LEU A 173 21.04 -1.40 6.10
C LEU A 173 20.95 -2.74 6.85
N ASP A 174 20.78 -2.72 8.17
CA ASP A 174 20.68 -3.93 8.99
C ASP A 174 19.22 -4.42 9.03
N LEU A 175 18.86 -5.21 8.01
CA LEU A 175 17.56 -5.87 7.91
C LEU A 175 17.28 -6.81 9.09
N PHE A 176 18.31 -7.40 9.70
CA PHE A 176 18.12 -8.27 10.86
C PHE A 176 17.77 -7.46 12.12
N ALA A 177 18.34 -6.27 12.29
CA ALA A 177 17.91 -5.36 13.36
C ALA A 177 16.48 -4.85 13.16
N LEU A 178 16.04 -4.69 11.91
CA LEU A 178 14.70 -4.23 11.54
C LEU A 178 13.63 -5.32 11.68
N TYR A 179 13.92 -6.53 11.19
CA TYR A 179 12.91 -7.59 11.01
C TYR A 179 13.21 -8.89 11.77
N GLY A 180 14.43 -9.07 12.29
CA GLY A 180 14.88 -10.32 12.93
C GLY A 180 14.67 -10.38 14.44
N LYS A 181 14.15 -9.33 15.08
CA LYS A 181 13.88 -9.30 16.52
C LYS A 181 12.47 -9.81 16.83
N LEU A 182 12.32 -10.45 17.99
CA LEU A 182 11.03 -10.97 18.46
C LEU A 182 10.09 -9.80 18.79
N ASN A 183 9.05 -9.65 17.97
CA ASN A 183 7.96 -8.72 18.23
C ASN A 183 7.25 -9.12 19.54
N LYS A 184 6.89 -8.11 20.35
CA LYS A 184 6.02 -8.28 21.51
C LYS A 184 4.79 -7.40 21.35
N ASN A 185 3.64 -7.88 21.80
CA ASN A 185 2.46 -7.03 21.96
C ASN A 185 2.73 -5.98 23.04
N GLN A 186 2.60 -4.70 22.67
CA GLN A 186 2.78 -3.58 23.59
C GLN A 186 1.60 -2.62 23.48
N ALA A 187 1.22 -2.05 24.63
CA ALA A 187 0.23 -1.00 24.69
C ALA A 187 0.68 0.24 23.90
N ILE A 188 -0.21 0.81 23.09
CA ILE A 188 0.11 1.96 22.24
C ILE A 188 0.61 3.18 23.01
N GLU A 189 0.12 3.38 24.24
CA GLU A 189 0.57 4.45 25.14
C GLU A 189 2.06 4.30 25.46
N LYS A 190 2.53 3.06 25.70
CA LYS A 190 3.94 2.77 25.97
C LYS A 190 4.79 2.99 24.72
N ILE A 191 4.28 2.62 23.54
CA ILE A 191 4.96 2.82 22.26
C ILE A 191 5.16 4.31 21.97
N LEU A 192 4.09 5.09 22.01
CA LEU A 192 4.15 6.53 21.73
C LEU A 192 4.91 7.29 22.83
N GLY A 193 4.77 6.89 24.09
CA GLY A 193 5.53 7.43 25.22
C GLY A 193 7.03 7.19 25.07
N GLY A 194 7.45 5.96 24.75
CA GLY A 194 8.85 5.63 24.50
C GLY A 194 9.43 6.42 23.32
N TYR A 195 8.68 6.55 22.23
CA TYR A 195 9.11 7.36 21.09
C TYR A 195 9.25 8.85 21.43
N LYS A 196 8.33 9.40 22.24
CA LYS A 196 8.44 10.77 22.77
C LYS A 196 9.72 10.95 23.58
N GLU A 197 10.05 10.03 24.48
CA GLU A 197 11.26 10.09 25.29
C GLU A 197 12.53 10.06 24.42
N GLN A 198 12.57 9.17 23.42
CA GLN A 198 13.69 9.09 22.47
C GLN A 198 13.86 10.38 21.67
N LEU A 199 12.76 10.95 21.16
CA LEU A 199 12.79 12.22 20.46
C LEU A 199 13.28 13.37 21.35
N GLN A 200 12.89 13.39 22.62
CA GLN A 200 13.36 14.40 23.58
C GLN A 200 14.86 14.26 23.86
N GLN A 201 15.35 13.03 24.05
CA GLN A 201 16.78 12.77 24.23
C GLN A 201 17.60 13.18 22.99
N LEU A 202 17.11 12.85 21.79
CA LEU A 202 17.76 13.22 20.54
C LEU A 202 17.76 14.74 20.33
N TRP A 203 16.65 15.41 20.62
CA TRP A 203 16.54 16.87 20.54
C TRP A 203 17.53 17.55 21.50
N GLN A 204 17.61 17.12 22.76
CA GLN A 204 18.58 17.63 23.73
C GLN A 204 20.02 17.41 23.27
N LYS A 205 20.34 16.22 22.75
CA LYS A 205 21.67 15.90 22.21
C LYS A 205 22.05 16.84 21.06
N CYS A 206 21.12 17.15 20.17
CA CYS A 206 21.34 18.07 19.06
C CYS A 206 21.57 19.51 19.54
N LEU A 207 20.81 19.99 20.53
CA LEU A 207 21.02 21.31 21.13
C LEU A 207 22.39 21.43 21.81
N LEU A 208 22.79 20.41 22.59
CA LEU A 208 24.12 20.36 23.21
C LEU A 208 25.24 20.37 22.17
N ALA A 209 25.09 19.63 21.08
CA ALA A 209 26.07 19.60 19.99
C ALA A 209 26.18 20.95 19.26
N ALA A 210 25.09 21.72 19.20
CA ALA A 210 25.04 23.06 18.63
C ALA A 210 25.43 24.17 19.63
N GLU A 211 25.90 23.81 20.84
CA GLU A 211 26.22 24.74 21.93
C GLU A 211 25.03 25.64 22.34
N LEU A 212 23.80 25.19 22.08
CA LEU A 212 22.58 25.87 22.49
C LEU A 212 22.09 25.30 23.82
N GLN A 213 21.77 26.18 24.77
CA GLN A 213 21.16 25.76 26.02
C GLN A 213 19.64 25.67 25.86
N ALA A 214 19.08 24.49 26.09
CA ALA A 214 17.64 24.33 26.22
C ALA A 214 17.18 25.02 27.52
N HIS A 215 16.36 26.06 27.43
CA HIS A 215 15.71 26.59 28.62
C HIS A 215 14.68 25.58 29.15
N GLN A 216 14.52 25.48 30.47
CA GLN A 216 13.55 24.54 31.07
C GLN A 216 12.12 24.77 30.54
N GLN A 217 11.78 26.00 30.16
CA GLN A 217 10.51 26.36 29.55
C GLN A 217 10.33 25.73 28.16
N ASP A 218 11.38 25.67 27.35
CA ASP A 218 11.33 25.06 26.01
C ASP A 218 11.18 23.55 26.10
N ILE A 219 11.87 22.92 27.06
CA ILE A 219 11.74 21.48 27.34
C ILE A 219 10.30 21.15 27.75
N ALA A 220 9.73 21.94 28.67
CA ALA A 220 8.36 21.76 29.13
C ALA A 220 7.36 21.98 27.99
N HIS A 221 7.54 23.04 27.19
CA HIS A 221 6.67 23.35 26.07
C HIS A 221 6.68 22.25 25.02
N LEU A 222 7.86 21.77 24.62
CA LEU A 222 8.02 20.67 23.69
C LEU A 222 7.35 19.40 24.22
N SER A 223 7.60 19.05 25.49
CA SER A 223 6.98 17.88 26.12
C SER A 223 5.45 17.95 26.10
N THR A 224 4.87 19.12 26.44
CA THR A 224 3.42 19.33 26.36
C THR A 224 2.88 19.20 24.94
N LYS A 225 3.61 19.70 23.93
CA LYS A 225 3.18 19.59 22.53
C LYS A 225 3.21 18.16 22.02
N LEU A 226 4.25 17.39 22.33
CA LEU A 226 4.31 15.98 21.98
C LEU A 226 3.19 15.19 22.67
N GLU A 227 2.93 15.48 23.96
CA GLU A 227 1.82 14.88 24.70
C GLU A 227 0.46 15.18 24.08
N GLN A 228 0.25 16.41 23.59
CA GLN A 228 -0.97 16.79 22.87
C GLN A 228 -1.15 16.00 21.56
N ILE A 229 -0.06 15.66 20.86
CA ILE A 229 -0.13 14.83 19.65
C ILE A 229 -0.53 13.41 20.02
N ILE A 230 0.07 12.83 21.07
CA ILE A 230 -0.26 11.49 21.58
C ILE A 230 -1.74 11.43 21.97
N ASN A 231 -2.20 12.34 22.82
CA ASN A 231 -3.59 12.35 23.29
C ASN A 231 -4.63 12.52 22.18
N LYS A 232 -4.27 13.18 21.07
CA LYS A 232 -5.13 13.29 19.88
C LYS A 232 -5.15 12.01 19.05
N ALA A 233 -4.06 11.25 19.04
CA ALA A 233 -3.93 10.02 18.26
C ALA A 233 -4.53 8.81 18.97
N LEU A 234 -4.41 8.71 20.31
CA LEU A 234 -4.84 7.55 21.10
C LEU A 234 -6.27 7.06 20.82
N PRO A 235 -7.31 7.92 20.66
CA PRO A 235 -8.66 7.46 20.36
C PRO A 235 -8.80 6.74 19.00
N PHE A 236 -7.82 6.91 18.11
CA PHE A 236 -7.79 6.36 16.76
C PHE A 236 -6.70 5.29 16.61
N CYS A 237 -6.28 4.68 17.71
CA CYS A 237 -5.31 3.59 17.72
C CYS A 237 -5.96 2.31 18.25
N LEU A 238 -5.45 1.15 17.81
CA LEU A 238 -5.64 -0.11 18.50
C LEU A 238 -5.02 -0.07 19.90
N ALA A 239 -5.53 -0.90 20.81
CA ALA A 239 -5.03 -0.96 22.18
C ALA A 239 -3.58 -1.46 22.24
N GLU A 240 -3.25 -2.45 21.41
CA GLU A 240 -1.96 -3.11 21.35
C GLU A 240 -1.44 -3.20 19.92
N TYR A 241 -0.12 -3.13 19.79
CA TYR A 241 0.60 -3.35 18.54
C TYR A 241 1.77 -4.29 18.79
N GLU A 242 2.08 -5.10 17.78
CA GLU A 242 3.35 -5.80 17.73
C GLU A 242 4.46 -4.78 17.52
N SER A 243 5.40 -4.72 18.46
CA SER A 243 6.54 -3.82 18.34
C SER A 243 7.79 -4.35 19.01
N ASN A 244 8.93 -3.88 18.49
CA ASN A 244 10.24 -4.18 19.00
C ASN A 244 10.62 -3.19 20.11
N GLU A 245 11.01 -3.71 21.29
CA GLU A 245 11.37 -2.91 22.47
C GLU A 245 12.54 -1.94 22.24
N ASP A 246 13.41 -2.23 21.28
CA ASP A 246 14.68 -1.52 21.07
C ASP A 246 14.83 -0.84 19.70
N PHE A 247 13.82 -0.91 18.83
CA PHE A 247 13.93 -0.37 17.47
C PHE A 247 12.69 0.44 17.09
N PHE A 248 12.74 1.73 17.41
CA PHE A 248 11.91 2.74 16.78
C PHE A 248 12.84 3.73 16.08
N ALA A 249 13.54 3.21 15.07
CA ALA A 249 14.31 4.04 14.15
C ALA A 249 13.39 5.09 13.50
N LEU A 250 14.02 6.17 13.05
CA LEU A 250 13.42 7.37 12.46
C LEU A 250 12.63 7.12 11.16
N GLU A 251 12.39 5.87 10.78
CA GLU A 251 12.10 5.37 9.44
C GLU A 251 10.60 5.14 9.24
N VAL A 252 9.80 6.20 9.23
CA VAL A 252 8.34 6.06 9.12
C VAL A 252 7.86 5.91 7.67
N GLU A 253 8.69 6.24 6.68
CA GLU A 253 8.28 6.33 5.27
C GLU A 253 8.78 5.16 4.42
N VAL A 254 10.06 4.78 4.54
CA VAL A 254 10.62 3.59 3.86
C VAL A 254 10.01 2.29 4.39
N GLN A 255 9.63 2.26 5.68
CA GLN A 255 8.97 1.09 6.26
C GLN A 255 7.61 0.80 5.62
N LYS A 256 6.82 1.81 5.19
CA LYS A 256 5.50 1.53 4.61
C LYS A 256 5.56 0.87 3.23
N GLU A 257 6.51 1.27 2.39
CA GLU A 257 6.69 0.66 1.07
C GLU A 257 7.29 -0.74 1.20
N VAL A 258 8.31 -0.90 2.04
CA VAL A 258 8.96 -2.20 2.27
C VAL A 258 8.05 -3.16 3.04
N GLU A 259 7.27 -2.71 4.03
CA GLU A 259 6.28 -3.55 4.71
C GLU A 259 5.18 -4.00 3.76
N LYS A 260 4.69 -3.14 2.88
CA LYS A 260 3.73 -3.56 1.84
C LYS A 260 4.34 -4.58 0.89
N GLU A 261 5.57 -4.36 0.44
CA GLU A 261 6.26 -5.27 -0.49
C GLU A 261 6.56 -6.63 0.17
N VAL A 262 7.07 -6.62 1.41
CA VAL A 262 7.35 -7.83 2.20
C VAL A 262 6.08 -8.54 2.65
N GLU A 263 5.00 -7.81 3.00
CA GLU A 263 3.71 -8.43 3.30
C GLU A 263 3.10 -9.08 2.05
N MET A 264 3.19 -8.45 0.88
CA MET A 264 2.80 -9.05 -0.39
C MET A 264 3.66 -10.27 -0.74
N GLU A 265 4.98 -10.21 -0.54
CA GLU A 265 5.89 -11.33 -0.80
C GLU A 265 5.65 -12.50 0.16
N ASN A 266 5.48 -12.23 1.45
CA ASN A 266 5.16 -13.25 2.45
C ASN A 266 3.77 -13.85 2.22
N LEU A 267 2.77 -13.07 1.82
CA LEU A 267 1.46 -13.60 1.46
C LEU A 267 1.53 -14.48 0.21
N ALA A 268 2.29 -14.06 -0.80
CA ALA A 268 2.52 -14.87 -1.98
C ALA A 268 3.25 -16.18 -1.63
N LEU A 269 4.22 -16.14 -0.71
CA LEU A 269 4.92 -17.32 -0.21
C LEU A 269 4.02 -18.24 0.62
N ASP A 270 3.25 -17.71 1.56
CA ASP A 270 2.36 -18.49 2.44
C ASP A 270 1.17 -19.10 1.66
N GLU A 271 0.64 -18.40 0.65
CA GLU A 271 -0.42 -18.95 -0.21
C GLU A 271 0.11 -19.98 -1.23
N SER A 272 1.39 -19.94 -1.58
CA SER A 272 2.01 -20.88 -2.53
C SER A 272 2.80 -22.02 -1.87
N TYR A 273 3.02 -21.95 -0.55
CA TYR A 273 3.74 -22.97 0.19
C TYR A 273 2.82 -24.12 0.62
N ASP A 274 2.84 -25.19 -0.16
CA ASP A 274 2.33 -26.49 0.26
C ASP A 274 3.50 -27.47 0.41
N SER A 275 3.77 -27.87 1.66
CA SER A 275 4.86 -28.78 2.03
C SER A 275 4.74 -30.18 1.43
N GLU A 276 3.58 -30.51 0.84
CA GLU A 276 3.30 -31.78 0.18
C GLU A 276 3.46 -31.70 -1.36
N LEU A 277 3.74 -30.52 -1.93
CA LEU A 277 3.94 -30.36 -3.36
C LEU A 277 5.24 -31.03 -3.84
N ILE A 278 5.08 -32.05 -4.68
CA ILE A 278 6.16 -32.72 -5.38
C ILE A 278 6.30 -32.09 -6.77
N PRO A 279 7.52 -31.75 -7.25
CA PRO A 279 7.70 -31.19 -8.58
C PRO A 279 7.08 -32.09 -9.65
N CYS A 280 6.01 -31.62 -10.30
CA CYS A 280 5.43 -32.32 -11.42
C CYS A 280 6.28 -32.02 -12.67
N SER A 281 6.47 -33.02 -13.53
CA SER A 281 7.10 -32.79 -14.83
C SER A 281 6.33 -31.72 -15.60
N THR A 282 7.04 -30.82 -16.27
CA THR A 282 6.46 -29.79 -17.16
C THR A 282 5.43 -30.43 -18.08
N ARG A 283 4.15 -30.11 -17.88
CA ARG A 283 3.06 -30.57 -18.75
C ARG A 283 2.88 -29.57 -19.87
N ASN A 284 2.83 -30.06 -21.10
CA ASN A 284 2.60 -29.24 -22.28
C ASN A 284 1.13 -28.77 -22.30
N TRP A 285 0.92 -27.46 -22.26
CA TRP A 285 -0.38 -26.77 -22.27
C TRP A 285 -1.39 -27.15 -23.39
N PRO A 286 -0.99 -27.61 -24.60
CA PRO A 286 -1.95 -27.80 -25.70
C PRO A 286 -2.91 -28.99 -25.56
N VAL A 287 -2.70 -29.89 -24.60
CA VAL A 287 -3.47 -31.15 -24.51
C VAL A 287 -4.78 -31.00 -23.73
N TYR A 288 -4.95 -29.92 -22.96
CA TYR A 288 -6.08 -29.75 -22.03
C TYR A 288 -7.06 -28.62 -22.38
N VAL A 289 -6.79 -27.85 -23.43
CA VAL A 289 -7.69 -26.78 -23.88
C VAL A 289 -8.14 -27.09 -25.30
N ASP A 290 -9.11 -28.01 -25.42
CA ASP A 290 -10.02 -27.92 -26.55
C ASP A 290 -10.88 -26.67 -26.33
N TYR A 291 -10.57 -25.62 -27.08
CA TYR A 291 -11.28 -24.34 -27.03
C TYR A 291 -12.79 -24.51 -27.18
N ASN A 292 -13.26 -25.55 -27.87
CA ASN A 292 -14.69 -25.82 -28.00
C ASN A 292 -15.29 -26.42 -26.72
N HIS A 293 -14.54 -27.21 -25.95
CA HIS A 293 -15.04 -27.90 -24.75
C HIS A 293 -15.10 -27.00 -23.50
N TYR A 294 -14.23 -25.98 -23.41
CA TYR A 294 -14.17 -25.08 -22.25
C TYR A 294 -15.42 -24.19 -22.14
N PHE A 295 -16.03 -23.82 -23.27
CA PHE A 295 -17.23 -22.98 -23.31
C PHE A 295 -18.55 -23.77 -23.41
N THR A 296 -18.54 -25.05 -23.80
CA THR A 296 -19.78 -25.83 -23.98
C THR A 296 -20.11 -26.80 -22.86
N ASP A 297 -19.14 -27.35 -22.13
CA ASP A 297 -19.39 -28.53 -21.27
C ASP A 297 -19.10 -28.37 -19.77
N ASN A 298 -18.73 -27.19 -19.27
CA ASN A 298 -18.51 -26.96 -17.83
C ASN A 298 -19.68 -26.27 -17.12
N TYR A 299 -20.90 -26.75 -17.36
CA TYR A 299 -22.04 -26.43 -16.49
C TYR A 299 -22.05 -27.22 -15.17
N TYR A 300 -21.13 -28.18 -14.95
CA TYR A 300 -21.25 -29.10 -13.80
C TYR A 300 -19.97 -29.56 -13.06
N SER A 301 -18.73 -29.12 -13.32
CA SER A 301 -17.58 -29.62 -12.52
C SER A 301 -16.43 -28.69 -12.14
N LEU A 302 -16.57 -27.37 -12.28
CA LEU A 302 -15.89 -26.45 -11.37
C LEU A 302 -16.99 -25.81 -10.52
N MET A 303 -17.01 -26.08 -9.21
CA MET A 303 -17.82 -25.31 -8.27
C MET A 303 -17.20 -23.91 -8.05
N LEU A 304 -16.88 -23.20 -9.13
CA LEU A 304 -16.81 -21.74 -9.14
C LEU A 304 -18.24 -21.30 -9.44
N ARG A 305 -18.99 -20.98 -8.39
CA ARG A 305 -20.35 -20.48 -8.56
C ARG A 305 -20.28 -19.01 -8.94
N THR A 306 -20.52 -18.78 -10.22
CA THR A 306 -20.85 -17.50 -10.83
C THR A 306 -21.95 -16.81 -10.02
N VAL A 307 -21.64 -15.62 -9.50
CA VAL A 307 -22.63 -14.79 -8.82
C VAL A 307 -22.90 -13.59 -9.74
N ASN A 308 -23.88 -13.76 -10.63
CA ASN A 308 -24.36 -12.71 -11.53
C ASN A 308 -25.24 -11.73 -10.77
N PHE A 309 -24.76 -10.51 -10.51
CA PHE A 309 -25.61 -9.46 -9.93
C PHE A 309 -25.52 -8.13 -10.69
N LYS A 310 -26.70 -7.54 -10.91
CA LYS A 310 -26.87 -6.12 -11.19
C LYS A 310 -26.81 -5.37 -9.87
N LEU A 311 -25.88 -4.42 -9.74
CA LEU A 311 -25.85 -3.49 -8.63
C LEU A 311 -27.17 -2.71 -8.58
N PRO A 312 -27.85 -2.61 -7.42
CA PRO A 312 -28.96 -1.68 -7.27
C PRO A 312 -28.42 -0.24 -7.33
N TYR A 313 -28.96 0.52 -8.28
CA TYR A 313 -28.84 1.97 -8.49
C TYR A 313 -28.06 2.74 -7.41
N PHE A 314 -26.88 3.25 -7.79
CA PHE A 314 -26.27 4.43 -7.18
C PHE A 314 -26.93 5.71 -7.71
#